data_AF-A0A7W6H0E3-F1
#
_entry.id   AF-A0A7W6H0E3-F1
#
_cell.length_a   1.000
_cell.length_b   1.000
_cell.length_c   1.000
_cell.angle_alpha   90.00
_cell.angle_beta   90.00
_cell.angle_gamma   90.00
#
_symmetry.space_group_name_H-M   'P 1'
#
loop_
_entity.id
_entity.type
_entity.pdbx_description
1 polymer ?
#
loop_
_entity_poly.entity_id
_entity_poly.type
_entity_poly.pdbx_seq_one_letter_code
_entity_poly.pdbx_strand_id
1 'polypeptide(L)'
;MPQADLSYSAHLDIDAAAILATVEQIISAHDDRAGDCKGRAFPVADTHHTHALLRLRMLRKPHRNEAFMQTLLEALQTALNPMFPAPCIIGVELGFLEPYYGSVTHV
;
A
#
# COMPACT_ATOMS: atom_id res chain seq x y z
N MET A 1 5.25 -8.42 8.65
CA MET A 1 5.24 -6.98 8.37
C MET A 1 5.13 -6.75 6.88
N PRO A 2 3.97 -6.28 6.40
CA PRO A 2 3.82 -5.72 5.06
C PRO A 2 4.74 -4.51 4.85
N GLN A 3 4.98 -4.17 3.59
CA GLN A 3 5.70 -2.97 3.20
C GLN A 3 4.86 -2.20 2.19
N ALA A 4 4.50 -0.97 2.52
CA ALA A 4 3.70 -0.09 1.67
C ALA A 4 4.56 1.08 1.19
N ASP A 5 4.72 1.21 -0.12
CA ASP A 5 5.36 2.34 -0.78
C ASP A 5 4.31 3.11 -1.57
N LEU A 6 4.00 4.34 -1.15
CA LEU A 6 3.10 5.26 -1.84
C LEU A 6 3.92 6.31 -2.59
N SER A 7 3.98 6.24 -3.92
CA SER A 7 4.50 7.33 -4.76
C SER A 7 3.33 8.14 -5.32
N TYR A 8 3.43 9.47 -5.33
CA TYR A 8 2.33 10.33 -5.79
C TYR A 8 2.85 11.62 -6.39
N SER A 9 2.13 12.21 -7.34
CA SER A 9 2.43 13.55 -7.86
C SER A 9 2.45 14.57 -6.71
N ALA A 10 3.55 15.30 -6.52
CA ALA A 10 3.80 16.13 -5.34
C ALA A 10 2.79 17.29 -5.17
N HIS A 11 2.12 17.70 -6.25
CA HIS A 11 1.09 18.76 -6.21
C HIS A 11 -0.28 18.27 -5.73
N LEU A 12 -0.46 16.98 -5.47
CA LEU A 12 -1.69 16.45 -4.87
C LEU A 12 -1.80 16.92 -3.42
N ASP A 13 -2.92 17.57 -3.10
CA ASP A 13 -3.29 17.91 -1.72
C ASP A 13 -3.88 16.66 -1.04
N ILE A 14 -3.00 15.86 -0.43
CA ILE A 14 -3.37 14.61 0.25
C ILE A 14 -2.70 14.51 1.62
N ASP A 15 -3.39 13.86 2.56
CA ASP A 15 -2.80 13.42 3.81
C ASP A 15 -2.17 12.02 3.62
N ALA A 16 -0.89 12.01 3.24
CA ALA A 16 -0.16 10.77 3.01
C ALA A 16 -0.04 9.90 4.28
N ALA A 17 -0.02 10.50 5.48
CA ALA A 17 0.04 9.76 6.73
C ALA A 17 -1.29 9.05 7.01
N ALA A 18 -2.41 9.73 6.82
CA ALA A 18 -3.74 9.13 6.91
C ALA A 18 -3.93 8.00 5.89
N ILE A 19 -3.44 8.18 4.65
CA ILE A 19 -3.49 7.14 3.62
C ILE A 19 -2.72 5.89 4.07
N LEU A 20 -1.49 6.04 4.57
CA LEU A 20 -0.69 4.92 5.07
C LEU A 20 -1.36 4.22 6.28
N ALA A 21 -1.97 4.99 7.18
CA ALA A 21 -2.73 4.43 8.30
C ALA A 21 -3.95 3.63 7.81
N THR A 22 -4.69 4.12 6.81
CA THR A 22 -5.79 3.38 6.18
C THR A 22 -5.30 2.08 5.55
N VAL A 23 -4.17 2.10 4.85
CA VAL A 23 -3.56 0.88 4.27
C VAL A 23 -3.28 -0.16 5.36
N GLU A 24 -2.67 0.25 6.47
CA GLU A 24 -2.38 -0.64 7.60
C GLU A 24 -3.65 -1.22 8.22
N GLN A 25 -4.68 -0.40 8.43
CA GLN A 25 -5.98 -0.83 8.96
C GLN A 25 -6.65 -1.87 8.06
N ILE A 26 -6.65 -1.64 6.74
CA ILE A 26 -7.21 -2.60 5.78
C ILE A 26 -6.43 -3.91 5.80
N ILE A 27 -5.09 -3.86 5.82
CA ILE A 27 -4.29 -5.09 5.92
C ILE A 27 -4.62 -5.85 7.21
N SER A 28 -4.68 -5.15 8.36
CA SER A 28 -5.01 -5.77 9.65
C SER A 28 -6.42 -6.37 9.69
N ALA A 29 -7.38 -5.78 8.98
CA ALA A 29 -8.75 -6.30 8.90
C ALA A 29 -8.83 -7.61 8.10
N HIS A 30 -7.92 -7.80 7.13
CA HIS A 30 -7.85 -9.03 6.33
C HIS A 30 -6.88 -10.08 6.89
N ASP A 31 -5.82 -9.65 7.58
CA ASP A 31 -4.80 -10.51 8.19
C ASP A 31 -4.26 -9.87 9.48
N ASP A 32 -4.92 -10.18 10.59
CA ASP A 32 -4.58 -9.71 11.95
C ASP A 32 -3.18 -10.16 12.42
N ARG A 33 -2.57 -11.13 11.73
CA ARG A 33 -1.21 -11.65 11.98
C ARG A 33 -0.18 -11.08 11.01
N ALA A 34 -0.54 -10.10 10.19
CA ALA A 34 0.40 -9.47 9.26
C ALA A 34 1.55 -8.75 9.99
N GLY A 35 1.29 -8.25 11.21
CA GLY A 35 2.16 -7.35 11.97
C GLY A 35 2.23 -5.97 11.34
N ASP A 36 2.94 -5.05 12.00
CA ASP A 36 3.00 -3.64 11.61
C ASP A 36 3.40 -3.42 10.16
N CYS A 37 2.71 -2.49 9.50
CA CYS A 37 2.96 -2.11 8.12
C CYS A 37 4.09 -1.07 8.07
N LYS A 38 5.16 -1.40 7.34
CA LYS A 38 6.26 -0.44 7.09
C LYS A 38 5.84 0.48 5.94
N GLY A 39 5.07 1.52 6.26
CA GLY A 39 4.61 2.54 5.30
C GLY A 39 5.64 3.61 4.99
N ARG A 40 5.76 4.01 3.73
CA ARG A 40 6.57 5.13 3.24
C ARG A 40 5.80 5.86 2.16
N ALA A 41 5.89 7.19 2.17
CA ALA A 41 5.29 8.04 1.16
C ALA A 41 6.37 8.87 0.46
N PHE A 42 6.26 8.99 -0.86
CA PHE A 42 7.22 9.65 -1.74
C PHE A 42 6.49 10.63 -2.66
N PRO A 43 6.50 11.94 -2.35
CA PRO A 43 6.07 12.94 -3.30
C PRO A 43 7.05 12.98 -4.49
N VAL A 44 6.51 12.94 -5.70
CA VAL A 44 7.25 12.97 -6.96
C VAL A 44 7.05 14.33 -7.60
N ALA A 45 8.12 15.12 -7.69
CA ALA A 45 8.06 16.50 -8.17
C ALA A 45 7.57 16.60 -9.62
N ASP A 46 8.07 15.72 -10.49
CA ASP A 46 7.78 15.73 -11.92
C ASP A 46 7.01 14.48 -12.34
N THR A 47 5.79 14.67 -12.85
CA THR A 47 4.95 13.59 -13.37
C THR A 47 4.26 14.04 -14.66
N HIS A 48 4.19 13.18 -15.68
CA HIS A 48 3.50 13.50 -16.95
C HIS A 48 1.97 13.63 -16.79
N HIS A 49 1.39 12.94 -15.80
CA HIS A 49 -0.03 12.95 -15.47
C HIS A 49 -0.21 12.97 -13.95
N THR A 50 -1.34 13.47 -13.45
CA THR A 50 -1.68 13.41 -12.02
C THR A 50 -2.04 11.99 -11.61
N HIS A 51 -1.22 11.37 -10.76
CA HIS A 51 -1.45 9.99 -10.32
C HIS A 51 -0.78 9.67 -8.98
N ALA A 52 -1.22 8.56 -8.40
CA ALA A 52 -0.59 7.90 -7.29
C ALA A 52 -0.45 6.40 -7.55
N LEU A 53 0.56 5.78 -6.95
CA LEU A 53 0.82 4.36 -7.01
C LEU A 53 1.16 3.84 -5.61
N LEU A 54 0.33 2.95 -5.09
CA LEU A 54 0.62 2.15 -3.90
C LEU A 54 1.21 0.80 -4.34
N ARG A 55 2.44 0.51 -3.91
CA ARG A 55 3.01 -0.84 -3.96
C ARG A 55 2.99 -1.46 -2.58
N LEU A 56 2.29 -2.58 -2.44
CA LEU A 56 2.23 -3.35 -1.22
C LEU A 56 2.92 -4.70 -1.41
N ARG A 57 4.00 -4.93 -0.65
CA ARG A 57 4.74 -6.20 -0.62
C ARG A 57 4.51 -6.91 0.70
N MET A 58 4.22 -8.21 0.62
CA MET A 58 3.93 -9.04 1.78
C MET A 58 4.75 -10.32 1.78
N LEU A 59 4.96 -10.92 2.96
CA LEU A 59 5.49 -12.28 3.01
C LEU A 59 4.50 -13.25 2.35
N ARG A 60 5.01 -14.18 1.54
CA ARG A 60 4.21 -15.30 1.04
C ARG A 60 3.81 -16.20 2.22
N LYS A 61 2.52 -16.50 2.35
CA LYS A 61 1.96 -17.37 3.38
C LYS A 61 0.87 -18.25 2.77
N PRO A 62 0.60 -19.46 3.30
CA PRO A 62 -0.42 -20.36 2.73
C PRO A 62 -1.81 -19.74 2.59
N HIS A 63 -2.23 -18.91 3.54
CA HIS A 63 -3.55 -18.26 3.52
C HIS A 63 -3.65 -17.05 2.59
N ARG A 64 -2.51 -16.47 2.17
CA ARG A 64 -2.45 -15.34 1.24
C ARG A 64 -2.46 -15.86 -0.20
N ASN A 65 -3.49 -16.63 -0.53
CA ASN A 65 -3.70 -17.18 -1.87
C ASN A 65 -4.26 -16.11 -2.82
N GLU A 66 -4.54 -16.48 -4.07
CA GLU A 66 -5.07 -15.56 -5.08
C GLU A 66 -6.35 -14.85 -4.63
N ALA A 67 -7.31 -15.58 -4.06
CA ALA A 67 -8.56 -15.01 -3.57
C ALA A 67 -8.32 -13.96 -2.48
N PHE A 68 -7.46 -14.25 -1.51
CA PHE A 68 -7.05 -13.28 -0.49
C PHE A 68 -6.45 -12.02 -1.11
N MET A 69 -5.52 -12.18 -2.05
CA MET A 69 -4.84 -11.05 -2.69
C MET A 69 -5.82 -10.20 -3.50
N GLN A 70 -6.77 -10.82 -4.21
CA GLN A 70 -7.78 -10.10 -4.97
C GLN A 70 -8.74 -9.32 -4.06
N THR A 71 -9.23 -9.94 -2.97
CA THR A 71 -10.08 -9.25 -2.00
C THR A 71 -9.36 -8.07 -1.34
N LEU A 72 -8.08 -8.25 -0.98
CA LEU A 72 -7.28 -7.16 -0.42
C LEU A 72 -7.08 -6.01 -1.42
N LEU A 73 -6.86 -6.31 -2.69
CA LEU A 73 -6.71 -5.31 -3.75
C LEU A 73 -7.98 -4.46 -3.88
N GLU A 74 -9.14 -5.09 -3.96
CA GLU A 74 -10.44 -4.42 -4.08
C GLU A 74 -10.75 -3.56 -2.85
N ALA A 75 -10.45 -4.06 -1.65
CA ALA A 75 -10.64 -3.32 -0.40
C ALA A 75 -9.76 -2.06 -0.37
N LEU A 76 -8.48 -2.17 -0.77
CA LEU A 76 -7.57 -1.03 -0.85
C LEU A 76 -8.03 -0.02 -1.89
N GLN A 77 -8.40 -0.45 -3.09
CA GLN A 77 -8.90 0.46 -4.13
C GLN A 77 -10.15 1.22 -3.66
N THR A 78 -11.08 0.52 -3.02
CA THR A 78 -12.32 1.12 -2.51
C THR A 78 -12.05 2.15 -1.42
N ALA A 79 -11.22 1.80 -0.43
CA ALA A 79 -10.93 2.67 0.71
C ALA A 79 -10.09 3.89 0.32
N LEU A 80 -9.16 3.72 -0.62
CA LEU A 80 -8.24 4.78 -1.01
C LEU A 80 -8.84 5.77 -2.02
N ASN A 81 -9.74 5.33 -2.90
CA ASN A 81 -10.34 6.19 -3.91
C ASN A 81 -10.84 7.56 -3.41
N PRO A 82 -11.65 7.66 -2.33
CA PRO A 82 -12.13 8.96 -1.84
C PRO A 82 -11.04 9.82 -1.17
N MET A 83 -9.84 9.29 -0.93
CA MET A 83 -8.75 10.01 -0.26
C MET A 83 -7.88 10.83 -1.23
N PHE A 84 -8.11 10.71 -2.55
CA PHE A 84 -7.37 11.46 -3.56
C PHE A 84 -8.28 12.48 -4.27
N PRO A 85 -7.79 13.69 -4.58
CA PRO A 85 -8.55 14.67 -5.33
C PRO A 85 -8.70 14.24 -6.80
N ALA A 86 -9.86 14.55 -7.39
CA ALA A 86 -10.10 14.33 -8.82
C ALA A 86 -9.61 15.54 -9.65
N PRO A 87 -9.05 15.34 -10.87
CA PRO A 87 -8.74 14.05 -11.48
C PRO A 87 -7.40 13.48 -11.03
N CYS A 88 -7.38 12.22 -10.59
CA CYS A 88 -6.18 11.47 -10.23
C CYS A 88 -6.38 9.98 -10.55
N ILE A 89 -5.38 9.35 -11.17
CA ILE A 89 -5.36 7.88 -11.32
C ILE A 89 -4.70 7.28 -10.08
N ILE A 90 -5.31 6.25 -9.50
CA ILE A 90 -4.75 5.53 -8.36
C ILE A 90 -4.44 4.09 -8.80
N GLY A 91 -3.15 3.77 -8.86
CA GLY A 91 -2.68 2.41 -9.04
C GLY A 91 -2.47 1.72 -7.69
N VAL A 92 -2.88 0.46 -7.58
CA VAL A 92 -2.55 -0.42 -6.45
C VAL A 92 -1.91 -1.68 -7.00
N GLU A 93 -0.70 -1.98 -6.56
CA GLU A 93 0.05 -3.18 -6.95
C GLU A 93 0.34 -4.02 -5.71
N LEU A 94 -0.17 -5.25 -5.70
CA LEU A 94 0.13 -6.22 -4.65
C LEU A 94 1.18 -7.22 -5.13
N GLY A 95 2.09 -7.61 -4.25
CA GLY A 95 2.98 -8.73 -4.53
C GLY A 95 3.61 -9.32 -3.29
N PHE A 96 4.42 -10.35 -3.50
CA PHE A 96 5.18 -10.96 -2.43
C PHE A 96 6.61 -10.42 -2.37
N LEU A 97 7.16 -10.38 -1.17
CA LEU A 97 8.59 -10.19 -0.95
C LEU A 97 9.35 -11.37 -1.57
N GLU A 98 10.58 -11.10 -1.98
CA GLU A 98 11.46 -12.10 -2.60
C GLU A 98 11.76 -13.29 -1.68
N PRO A 99 12.09 -14.48 -2.23
CA PRO A 99 12.32 -15.70 -1.44
C PRO A 99 13.39 -15.58 -0.33
N TYR A 100 14.38 -14.71 -0.51
CA TYR A 100 15.47 -14.49 0.43
C TYR A 100 15.35 -13.17 1.19
N TYR A 101 14.14 -12.62 1.33
CA TYR A 101 13.90 -11.46 2.16
C TYR A 101 14.12 -11.80 3.65
N GLY A 102 14.95 -10.98 4.32
CA GLY A 102 15.17 -11.01 5.76
C GLY A 102 15.01 -9.62 6.36
N SER A 103 14.63 -9.55 7.63
CA SER A 103 14.63 -8.30 8.39
C SER A 103 15.12 -8.55 9.80
N VAL A 104 15.93 -7.64 10.31
CA VAL A 104 16.40 -7.63 11.71
C VAL A 104 15.77 -6.45 12.45
N THR A 105 15.43 -6.66 13.71
CA THR A 105 15.10 -5.56 14.62
C THR A 105 16.40 -5.13 15.27
N HIS A 106 16.80 -3.88 15.07
CA HIS A 106 17.91 -3.30 15.82
C HIS A 106 17.35 -2.71 17.12
N VAL A 107 17.99 -3.04 18.24
CA VAL A 107 17.64 -2.57 19.59
C VAL A 107 18.79 -1.75 20.16
#